data_AF-A0A3D0MVM9-F1
#
_entry.id   AF-A0A3D0MVM9-F1
#
_cell.length_a   1.000
_cell.length_b   1.000
_cell.length_c   1.000
_cell.angle_alpha   90.00
_cell.angle_beta   90.00
_cell.angle_gamma   90.00
#
_symmetry.space_group_name_H-M   'P 1'
#
loop_
_entity.id
_entity.type
_entity.pdbx_description
1 polymer ?
#
loop_
_entity_poly.entity_id
_entity_poly.type
_entity_poly.pdbx_seq_one_letter_code
_entity_poly.pdbx_strand_id
1 'polypeptide(L)'
;MKKKRSKSDKFKMRCPKCKRYNTEVIDTRTNMTFVSRVRACNECMHVFTTKETVDETYDHPKYKKLMRELQQNQIEIFNNNKEEK
;
A
#
# COMPACT_ATOMS: atom_id res chain seq x y z
N MET A 1 29.73 1.65 -6.42
CA MET A 1 28.77 0.53 -6.63
C MET A 1 27.34 1.04 -6.43
N LYS A 2 26.50 1.07 -7.48
CA LYS A 2 25.08 1.45 -7.34
C LYS A 2 24.31 0.30 -6.68
N LYS A 3 23.96 0.43 -5.39
CA LYS A 3 23.10 -0.56 -4.68
C LYS A 3 21.79 -0.72 -5.46
N LYS A 4 21.54 -1.91 -6.02
CA LYS A 4 20.28 -2.25 -6.70
C LYS A 4 19.15 -2.08 -5.67
N ARG A 5 18.15 -1.25 -6.00
CA ARG A 5 16.97 -1.05 -5.14
C ARG A 5 16.21 -2.38 -5.03
N SER A 6 15.85 -2.78 -3.82
CA SER A 6 14.94 -3.89 -3.62
C SER A 6 13.56 -3.52 -4.21
N LYS A 7 12.81 -4.50 -4.74
CA LYS A 7 11.46 -4.25 -5.30
C LYS A 7 10.50 -3.63 -4.26
N SER A 8 10.74 -3.84 -2.97
CA SER A 8 9.93 -3.31 -1.87
C SER A 8 10.18 -1.82 -1.59
N ASP A 9 11.37 -1.30 -1.88
CA ASP A 9 11.68 0.12 -1.65
C ASP A 9 11.05 1.07 -2.68
N LYS A 10 10.49 0.54 -3.79
CA LYS A 10 9.89 1.37 -4.85
C LYS A 10 8.64 2.13 -4.39
N PHE A 11 7.98 1.66 -3.33
CA PHE A 11 6.76 2.25 -2.79
C PHE A 11 6.95 2.99 -1.46
N LYS A 12 8.19 3.05 -0.93
CA LYS A 12 8.47 3.77 0.31
C LYS A 12 8.58 5.26 0.03
N MET A 13 7.97 6.07 0.89
CA MET A 13 8.08 7.52 0.83
C MET A 13 9.51 7.96 1.12
N ARG A 14 9.99 8.96 0.36
CA ARG A 14 11.35 9.48 0.49
C ARG A 14 11.35 10.67 1.46
N CYS A 15 12.26 10.68 2.42
CA CYS A 15 12.42 11.81 3.33
C CYS A 15 12.73 13.09 2.52
N PRO A 16 12.02 14.21 2.72
CA PRO A 16 12.24 15.44 1.98
C PRO A 16 13.59 16.10 2.32
N LYS A 17 14.13 15.86 3.53
CA LYS A 17 15.41 16.41 4.01
C LYS A 17 16.62 15.63 3.49
N CYS A 18 16.82 14.39 3.96
CA CYS A 18 18.02 13.60 3.63
C CYS A 18 17.87 12.70 2.39
N LYS A 19 16.67 12.67 1.79
CA LYS A 19 16.39 11.92 0.56
C LYS A 19 16.62 10.40 0.68
N ARG A 20 16.59 9.84 1.90
CA ARG A 20 16.58 8.39 2.18
C ARG A 20 15.15 7.85 2.25
N TYR A 21 14.99 6.54 2.12
CA TYR A 21 13.69 5.84 2.15
C TYR A 21 13.39 5.18 3.49
N ASN A 22 14.31 5.29 4.45
CA ASN A 22 14.15 4.74 5.78
C ASN A 22 13.31 5.73 6.62
N THR A 23 12.00 5.57 6.50
CA THR A 23 10.99 6.40 7.17
C THR A 23 9.90 5.50 7.72
N GLU A 24 9.43 5.80 8.92
CA GLU A 24 8.34 5.12 9.59
C GLU A 24 7.11 6.02 9.72
N VAL A 25 5.92 5.43 9.80
CA VAL A 25 4.67 6.16 10.05
C VAL A 25 4.43 6.18 11.56
N ILE A 26 4.26 7.37 12.13
CA ILE A 26 4.06 7.56 13.58
C ILE A 26 2.62 7.96 13.93
N ASP A 27 1.89 8.58 13.00
CA ASP A 27 0.45 8.88 13.14
C ASP A 27 -0.25 8.72 11.79
N THR A 28 -1.49 8.26 11.81
CA THR A 28 -2.35 8.14 10.63
C THR A 28 -3.73 8.69 10.95
N ARG A 29 -4.18 9.66 10.15
CA ARG A 29 -5.52 10.23 10.22
C ARG A 29 -6.26 10.03 8.90
N THR A 30 -7.41 9.39 8.98
CA THR A 30 -8.28 9.16 7.83
C THR A 30 -9.32 10.26 7.74
N ASN A 31 -9.41 10.91 6.58
CA ASN A 31 -10.49 11.83 6.22
C ASN A 31 -11.31 11.21 5.08
N MET A 32 -12.44 11.83 4.73
CA MET A 32 -13.34 11.30 3.68
C MET A 32 -12.63 11.02 2.35
N THR A 33 -11.73 11.90 1.91
CA THR A 33 -11.12 11.82 0.57
C THR A 33 -9.62 11.50 0.57
N PHE A 34 -8.98 11.49 1.75
CA PHE A 34 -7.54 11.25 1.85
C PHE A 34 -7.12 10.70 3.21
N VAL A 35 -6.01 9.97 3.21
CA VAL A 35 -5.30 9.53 4.40
C VAL A 35 -4.08 10.43 4.60
N SER A 36 -4.00 11.07 5.76
CA SER A 36 -2.84 11.86 6.18
C SER A 36 -1.96 11.02 7.10
N ARG A 37 -0.68 10.90 6.79
CA ARG A 37 0.28 10.15 7.61
C ARG A 37 1.42 11.06 8.05
N VAL A 38 1.68 11.10 9.34
CA VAL A 38 2.89 11.72 9.89
C VAL A 38 3.99 10.66 9.88
N ARG A 39 5.17 11.02 9.40
CA ARG A 39 6.31 10.13 9.23
C ARG A 39 7.55 10.70 9.90
N ALA A 40 8.36 9.83 10.51
CA ALA A 40 9.69 10.16 11.00
C ALA A 40 10.74 9.50 10.11
N CYS A 41 11.83 10.21 9.82
CA CYS A 41 12.97 9.64 9.12
C CYS A 41 14.00 9.09 10.10
N ASN A 42 14.25 7.79 10.04
CA ASN A 42 15.16 7.09 10.97
C ASN A 42 16.65 7.37 10.68
N GLU A 43 16.95 8.20 9.67
CA GLU A 43 18.31 8.57 9.27
C GLU A 43 18.68 10.00 9.72
N CYS A 44 17.72 10.92 9.70
CA CYS A 44 17.97 12.34 9.99
C CYS A 44 16.99 12.96 10.99
N MET A 45 16.12 12.13 11.57
CA MET A 45 15.10 12.46 12.57
C MET A 45 14.11 13.56 12.12
N HIS A 46 14.04 13.84 10.82
CA HIS A 46 13.10 14.81 10.28
C HIS A 46 11.69 14.24 10.24
N VAL A 47 10.75 14.96 10.83
CA VAL A 47 9.32 14.64 10.82
C VAL A 47 8.65 15.39 9.68
N PHE A 48 7.82 14.69 8.92
CA PHE A 48 7.08 15.26 7.79
C PHE A 48 5.74 14.54 7.58
N THR A 49 4.84 15.16 6.83
CA THR A 49 3.48 14.63 6.58
C THR A 49 3.31 14.26 5.11
N THR A 50 2.62 13.16 4.83
CA THR A 50 2.20 12.77 3.48
C THR A 50 0.68 12.67 3.41
N LYS A 51 0.09 13.13 2.32
CA LYS A 51 -1.34 12.95 2.01
C LYS A 51 -1.46 11.94 0.86
N GLU A 52 -2.23 10.87 1.08
CA GLU A 52 -2.52 9.81 0.12
C GLU A 52 -4.00 9.91 -0.23
N THR A 53 -4.34 10.05 -1.51
CA THR A 53 -5.74 10.11 -1.98
C THR A 53 -6.31 8.70 -2.10
N VAL A 54 -7.59 8.53 -1.75
CA VAL A 54 -8.30 7.27 -1.97
C VAL A 54 -8.62 7.16 -3.46
N ASP A 55 -8.26 6.04 -4.07
CA ASP A 55 -8.63 5.72 -5.45
C ASP A 55 -9.89 4.83 -5.45
N GLU A 56 -11.06 5.48 -5.61
CA GLU A 56 -12.36 4.81 -5.67
C GLU A 56 -12.65 4.16 -7.03
N THR A 57 -11.86 4.49 -8.06
CA THR A 57 -12.00 3.87 -9.38
C THR A 57 -11.38 2.47 -9.42
N TYR A 58 -10.51 2.18 -8.46
CA TYR A 58 -9.77 0.93 -8.34
C TYR A 58 -9.06 0.53 -9.65
N ASP A 59 -8.67 1.49 -10.49
CA ASP A 59 -8.05 1.25 -11.79
C ASP A 59 -6.55 0.94 -11.66
N HIS A 60 -6.22 0.07 -10.71
CA HIS A 60 -4.87 -0.42 -10.52
C HIS A 60 -4.76 -1.87 -11.05
N PRO A 61 -3.81 -2.19 -11.94
CA PRO A 61 -3.70 -3.52 -12.55
C PRO A 61 -3.60 -4.66 -11.53
N LYS A 62 -2.92 -4.42 -10.40
CA LYS A 62 -2.86 -5.40 -9.30
C LYS A 62 -4.20 -5.60 -8.59
N TYR A 63 -5.01 -4.55 -8.46
CA TYR A 63 -6.34 -4.65 -7.86
C TYR A 63 -7.24 -5.53 -8.73
N LYS A 64 -7.28 -5.27 -10.04
CA LYS A 64 -8.01 -6.11 -11.01
C LYS A 64 -7.63 -7.58 -10.94
N LYS A 65 -6.34 -7.89 -10.79
CA LYS A 65 -5.87 -9.28 -10.63
C LYS A 65 -6.40 -9.90 -9.33
N LEU A 66 -6.24 -9.20 -8.20
CA LEU A 66 -6.71 -9.66 -6.90
C LEU A 66 -8.23 -9.94 -6.89
N MET A 67 -9.02 -9.05 -7.49
CA MET A 67 -10.48 -9.23 -7.56
C MET A 67 -10.89 -10.48 -8.35
N ARG A 68 -10.17 -10.82 -9.44
CA ARG A 68 -10.43 -12.07 -10.18
C ARG A 68 -10.12 -13.30 -9.34
N GLU A 69 -8.99 -13.29 -8.62
CA GLU A 69 -8.59 -14.39 -7.74
C GLU A 69 -9.62 -14.61 -6.63
N LEU A 70 -10.13 -13.54 -6.01
CA LEU A 70 -11.18 -13.61 -5.00
C LEU A 70 -12.51 -14.16 -5.56
N GLN A 71 -12.90 -13.77 -6.77
CA GLN A 71 -14.11 -14.29 -7.43
C GLN A 71 -13.98 -15.78 -7.76
N GLN A 72 -12.82 -16.22 -8.25
CA GLN A 72 -12.57 -17.64 -8.55
C GLN A 72 -12.70 -18.50 -7.28
N ASN A 73 -12.08 -18.07 -6.18
CA ASN A 73 -12.17 -18.77 -4.90
C ASN A 73 -13.62 -18.87 -4.39
N GLN A 74 -14.45 -17.83 -4.58
CA GLN A 74 -15.87 -17.89 -4.20
C GLN A 74 -16.66 -18.90 -5.03
N ILE A 75 -16.39 -19.00 -6.34
CA ILE A 75 -17.04 -19.97 -7.24
C ILE A 75 -16.67 -21.40 -6.84
N GLU A 76 -15.39 -21.64 -6.54
CA GLU A 76 -14.91 -22.95 -6.09
C GLU A 76 -15.57 -23.38 -4.78
N ILE A 77 -15.66 -22.47 -3.79
CA ILE A 77 -16.37 -22.73 -2.53
C ILE A 77 -17.85 -23.05 -2.79
N PHE A 78 -18.51 -22.32 -3.69
CA PHE A 78 -19.92 -22.57 -3.99
C PHE A 78 -20.15 -23.92 -4.67
N ASN A 79 -19.29 -24.31 -5.62
CA ASN A 79 -19.41 -25.57 -6.33
C ASN A 79 -19.16 -26.78 -5.40
N ASN A 80 -18.14 -26.71 -4.54
CA ASN A 80 -17.84 -27.78 -3.58
C ASN A 80 -19.00 -28.01 -2.60
N ASN A 81 -19.65 -26.93 -2.12
CA ASN A 81 -20.83 -27.04 -1.24
C ASN A 81 -22.09 -27.58 -1.96
N LYS A 82 -22.13 -27.56 -3.29
CA LYS A 82 -23.23 -28.09 -4.09
C LYS A 82 -23.07 -29.57 -4.38
N GLU A 83 -21.83 -30.07 -4.40
CA GLU A 83 -21.51 -31.49 -4.59
C GLU A 83 -21.65 -32.33 -3.30
N GLU A 84 -21.71 -31.69 -2.14
CA GLU A 84 -21.95 -32.34 -0.83
C GLU A 84 -23.45 -32.44 -0.43
N LYS A 85 -24.38 -32.04 -1.31
CA LYS A 85 -25.83 -32.20 -1.13
C LYS A 85 -26.45 -33.11 -2.19
#